data_AF-A0A173SKK2-F1
#
_entry.id   AF-A0A173SKK2-F1
#
_cell.length_a   1.000
_cell.length_b   1.000
_cell.length_c   1.000
_cell.angle_alpha   90.00
_cell.angle_beta   90.00
_cell.angle_gamma   90.00
#
_symmetry.space_group_name_H-M   'P 1'
#
loop_
_entity.id
_entity.type
_entity.pdbx_description
1 polymer ?
#
loop_
_entity_poly.entity_id
_entity_poly.type
_entity_poly.pdbx_seq_one_letter_code
_entity_poly.pdbx_strand_id
1 'polypeptide(L)' 'MLVNLINISYCAMKILPYQDKYFSKYRTKSVQEFRFELSQEIRKQIFFATFVKNIETHIKSETMIKALKQLICQQVCHL' A
#
# COMPACT_ATOMS: atom_id res chain seq x y z
N MET A 1 -7.89 24.64 -11.90
CA MET A 1 -8.96 24.86 -10.90
C MET A 1 -8.75 23.94 -9.70
N LEU A 2 -7.93 24.37 -8.73
CA LEU A 2 -7.46 23.55 -7.60
C LEU A 2 -8.59 23.02 -6.71
N VAL A 3 -9.65 23.82 -6.56
CA VAL A 3 -10.85 23.47 -5.77
C VAL A 3 -11.52 22.19 -6.28
N ASN A 4 -11.57 21.98 -7.61
CA ASN A 4 -12.16 20.78 -8.19
C ASN A 4 -11.36 19.53 -7.86
N LEU A 5 -10.03 19.61 -7.89
CA LEU A 5 -9.18 18.46 -7.60
C LEU A 5 -9.29 18.02 -6.14
N ILE A 6 -9.34 19.00 -5.21
CA ILE A 6 -9.53 18.72 -3.78
C ILE A 6 -10.89 18.04 -3.55
N ASN A 7 -11.96 18.54 -4.17
CA ASN A 7 -13.29 17.95 -4.05
C ASN A 7 -13.35 16.54 -4.64
N ILE A 8 -12.77 16.31 -5.82
CA ILE A 8 -12.68 14.98 -6.44
C ILE A 8 -11.91 14.01 -5.54
N SER A 9 -10.76 14.45 -5.01
CA SER A 9 -9.92 13.65 -4.12
C SER A 9 -10.67 13.27 -2.83
N TYR A 10 -11.40 14.22 -2.26
CA TYR A 10 -12.21 13.99 -1.07
C TYR A 10 -13.36 13.01 -1.33
N CYS A 11 -14.07 13.16 -2.45
CA CYS A 11 -15.11 12.22 -2.87
C CYS A 11 -14.54 10.81 -3.09
N ALA A 12 -13.39 10.70 -3.77
CA ALA A 12 -12.73 9.42 -3.98
C ALA A 12 -12.37 8.74 -2.65
N MET A 13 -11.83 9.48 -1.68
CA MET A 13 -11.52 8.96 -0.34
C MET A 13 -12.75 8.46 0.41
N LYS A 14 -13.93 9.09 0.21
CA LYS A 14 -15.18 8.61 0.82
C LYS A 14 -15.72 7.34 0.17
N ILE A 15 -15.58 7.20 -1.14
CA ILE A 15 -16.13 6.07 -1.89
C ILE A 15 -15.25 4.83 -1.77
N LEU A 16 -13.93 5.00 -1.69
CA LEU A 16 -12.96 3.90 -1.70
C LEU A 16 -13.22 2.80 -0.64
N PRO A 17 -13.58 3.09 0.62
CA PRO A 17 -13.95 2.08 1.63
C PRO A 17 -15.16 1.21 1.27
N TYR A 18 -15.98 1.63 0.31
CA TYR A 18 -17.15 0.87 -0.14
C TYR A 18 -16.84 -0.06 -1.32
N GLN A 19 -15.79 0.24 -2.09
CA GLN A 19 -15.41 -0.50 -3.29
C GLN A 19 -14.52 -1.71 -3.00
N ASP A 20 -13.70 -1.64 -1.94
CA ASP A 20 -12.73 -2.68 -1.60
C ASP A 20 -13.05 -3.33 -0.24
N LYS A 21 -12.99 -4.67 -0.17
CA LYS A 21 -13.18 -5.43 1.06
C LYS A 21 -12.09 -5.13 2.09
N TYR A 22 -10.85 -4.90 1.67
CA TYR A 22 -9.75 -4.55 2.56
C TYR A 22 -10.00 -3.21 3.27
N PHE A 23 -10.61 -2.26 2.57
CA PHE A 23 -10.92 -0.93 3.11
C PHE A 23 -12.29 -0.84 3.80
N SER A 24 -13.10 -1.90 3.83
CA SER A 24 -14.45 -1.86 4.39
C SER A 24 -14.49 -1.48 5.88
N LYS A 25 -13.43 -1.79 6.63
CA LYS A 25 -13.25 -1.41 8.03
C LYS A 25 -13.19 0.11 8.25
N TYR A 26 -12.97 0.91 7.20
CA TYR A 26 -12.88 2.36 7.28
C TYR A 26 -14.18 3.09 6.93
N ARG A 27 -15.28 2.39 6.61
CA ARG A 27 -16.57 3.01 6.23
C ARG A 27 -17.16 3.93 7.29
N THR A 28 -16.94 3.62 8.57
CA THR A 28 -17.40 4.41 9.72
C THR A 28 -16.35 5.38 10.26
N LYS A 29 -15.16 5.41 9.66
CA LYS A 29 -14.04 6.25 10.10
C LYS A 29 -14.08 7.61 9.42
N SER A 30 -13.40 8.58 10.02
CA SER A 30 -13.24 9.90 9.41
C SER A 30 -12.38 9.81 8.14
N VAL A 31 -12.61 10.71 7.18
CA VAL A 31 -11.81 10.79 5.95
C VAL A 31 -10.34 11.07 6.27
N GLN A 32 -10.07 11.85 7.31
CA GLN A 32 -8.74 12.20 7.77
C GLN A 32 -7.99 10.98 8.32
N GLU A 33 -8.68 10.16 9.13
CA GLU A 33 -8.13 8.91 9.67
C GLU A 33 -7.87 7.91 8.54
N PHE A 34 -8.83 7.73 7.63
CA PHE A 34 -8.64 6.86 6.47
C PHE A 34 -7.47 7.32 5.60
N ARG A 35 -7.34 8.62 5.35
CA ARG A 35 -6.22 9.19 4.60
C ARG A 35 -4.88 8.94 5.28
N PHE A 36 -4.82 9.06 6.61
CA PHE A 36 -3.61 8.77 7.36
C PHE A 36 -3.19 7.31 7.20
N GLU A 37 -4.11 6.37 7.46
CA GLU A 37 -3.85 4.94 7.31
C GLU A 37 -3.45 4.56 5.88
N LEU A 38 -4.18 5.09 4.89
CA LEU A 38 -3.85 4.89 3.47
C LEU A 38 -2.44 5.41 3.14
N SER A 39 -2.07 6.57 3.69
CA SER A 39 -0.73 7.13 3.51
C SER A 39 0.35 6.27 4.14
N GLN A 40 0.11 5.69 5.32
CA GLN A 40 1.04 4.75 5.94
C GLN A 40 1.22 3.50 5.09
N GLU A 41 0.12 2.96 4.55
CA GLU A 41 0.17 1.76 3.72
C GLU A 41 0.94 1.99 2.41
N ILE A 42 0.71 3.13 1.74
CA ILE A 42 1.47 3.54 0.57
C ILE A 42 2.96 3.66 0.91
N ARG A 43 3.32 4.28 2.05
CA ARG A 43 4.72 4.42 2.47
C ARG A 43 5.39 3.06 2.71
N LYS A 44 4.69 2.11 3.32
CA LYS A 44 5.20 0.74 3.50
C LYS A 44 5.47 0.06 2.16
N GLN A 45 4.54 0.18 1.19
CA GLN A 45 4.74 -0.39 -0.14
C GLN A 45 5.92 0.25 -0.88
N ILE A 46 6.05 1.58 -0.83
CA ILE A 46 7.20 2.30 -1.42
C ILE A 46 8.50 1.84 -0.78
N PHE A 47 8.54 1.73 0.55
CA PHE A 47 9.72 1.23 1.26
C PHE A 47 10.09 -0.17 0.80
N PHE A 48 9.12 -1.10 0.77
CA PHE A 48 9.35 -2.47 0.37
C PHE A 48 9.83 -2.58 -1.08
N ALA A 49 9.17 -1.89 -2.02
CA ALA A 49 9.59 -1.87 -3.43
C ALA A 49 11.00 -1.29 -3.60
N THR A 50 11.32 -0.22 -2.86
CA THR A 50 12.66 0.39 -2.87
C THR A 50 13.71 -0.56 -2.30
N PHE A 51 13.37 -1.26 -1.21
CA PHE A 51 14.25 -2.25 -0.58
C PHE A 51 14.56 -3.42 -1.50
N VAL A 52 13.53 -4.02 -2.11
CA VAL A 52 13.70 -5.11 -3.09
C VAL A 52 14.54 -4.64 -4.27
N LYS A 53 14.25 -3.46 -4.82
CA LYS A 53 15.04 -2.87 -5.91
C LYS A 53 16.50 -2.65 -5.49
N ASN A 54 16.75 -2.16 -4.27
CA ASN A 54 18.10 -1.95 -3.77
C ASN A 54 18.89 -3.28 -3.66
N ILE A 55 18.23 -4.33 -3.15
CA ILE A 55 18.83 -5.67 -3.11
C ILE A 55 19.18 -6.15 -4.51
N GLU A 56 18.27 -5.98 -5.47
CA GLU A 56 18.46 -6.43 -6.84
C GLU A 56 19.58 -5.67 -7.57
N THR A 57 19.62 -4.34 -7.46
CA THR A 57 20.52 -3.51 -8.26
C THR A 57 21.87 -3.23 -7.61
N HIS A 58 21.89 -3.02 -6.29
CA HIS A 58 23.09 -2.58 -5.56
C HIS A 58 23.75 -3.73 -4.80
N ILE A 59 22.99 -4.49 -4.02
CA ILE A 59 23.57 -5.57 -3.20
C ILE A 59 23.86 -6.81 -4.07
N LYS A 60 22.96 -7.14 -5.00
CA LYS A 60 23.00 -8.30 -5.90
C LYS A 60 23.13 -9.64 -5.15
N SER A 61 22.58 -9.74 -3.94
CA SER A 61 22.62 -10.97 -3.14
C SER A 61 21.55 -11.96 -3.59
N GLU A 62 21.96 -13.00 -4.32
CA GLU A 62 21.05 -14.07 -4.77
C GLU A 62 20.37 -14.78 -3.59
N THR A 63 21.07 -14.95 -2.48
CA THR A 63 20.54 -15.58 -1.27
C THR A 63 19.41 -14.76 -0.67
N MET A 64 19.57 -13.43 -0.59
CA MET A 64 18.51 -12.55 -0.10
C MET A 64 17.30 -12.53 -1.06
N ILE A 65 17.54 -12.50 -2.37
CA ILE A 65 16.45 -12.55 -3.36
C ILE A 65 15.67 -13.87 -3.26
N LYS A 66 16.36 -15.01 -3.12
CA LYS A 66 15.71 -16.32 -2.92
C LYS A 66 14.90 -16.36 -1.63
N ALA A 67 15.45 -15.84 -0.52
CA ALA A 67 14.74 -15.76 0.75
C ALA A 67 13.49 -14.88 0.65
N LEU A 68 13.58 -13.71 0.01
CA LEU A 68 12.44 -12.81 -0.25
C LEU A 68 11.35 -13.49 -1.09
N LYS A 69 11.72 -14.19 -2.17
CA LYS A 69 10.78 -14.95 -2.99
C LYS A 69 10.06 -16.03 -2.18
N GLN A 70 10.79 -16.72 -1.31
CA GLN A 70 10.21 -17.76 -0.45
C GLN A 70 9.26 -17.18 0.60
N LEU A 71 9.61 -16.05 1.22
CA LEU A 71 8.76 -15.34 2.18
C LEU A 71 7.45 -14.88 1.52
N ILE A 72 7.51 -14.30 0.32
CA ILE A 72 6.31 -13.87 -0.42
C ILE A 72 5.45 -15.09 -0.78
N CYS A 73 6.07 -16.17 -1.28
CA CYS A 73 5.37 -17.39 -1.65
C CYS A 73 4.64 -18.00 -0.44
N GLN A 74 5.28 -18.02 0.73
CA GLN A 74 4.64 -18.46 1.97
C GLN A 74 3.45 -17.56 2.35
N GLN A 75 3.60 -16.24 2.30
CA GLN A 75 2.50 -15.32 2.60
C GLN A 75 1.31 -15.47 1.64
N VAL A 76 1.55 -15.76 0.37
CA VAL A 76 0.49 -15.96 -0.64
C VAL A 76 -0.13 -17.35 -0.55
N CYS A 77 0.64 -18.40 -0.23
CA CYS A 77 0.10 -19.75 -0.03
C CYS A 77 -0.68 -19.90 1.29
N HIS A 78 -0.51 -18.98 2.24
CA HIS A 78 -1.26 -18.94 3.50
C HIS A 78 -2.51 -18.02 3.47
N LEU A 79 -2.81 -17.40 2.32
CA LEU A 79 -4.00 -16.56 2.11
C LEU A 79 -5.09 -17.35 1.35
#